data_AF-A0A2R6QJ54-F1
#
_entry.id   AF-A0A2R6QJ54-F1
#
_cell.length_a   1.000
_cell.length_b   1.000
_cell.length_c   1.000
_cell.angle_alpha   90.00
_cell.angle_beta   90.00
_cell.angle_gamma   90.00
#
_symmetry.space_group_name_H-M   'P 1'
#
loop_
_entity.id
_entity.type
_entity.pdbx_description
1 polymer ?
#
loop_
_entity_poly.entity_id
_entity_poly.type
_entity_poly.pdbx_seq_one_letter_code
_entity_poly.pdbx_strand_id
1 'polypeptide(L)'
;MAARSLFHCAASWAIPLPLRSQKAHDHENLLRSPSGTGVHEHKISNTGKTSENGLRSDCILETQGLSQAEESEILSWLESFEMQDWISCVGGTSQDAMTSHIIVAAALAIWYPSLVKPCLTTLVVHPLMKLVMALNDKYSSTAAELLAEGMESTWKACIPAEIPRLIGDIFFQIEFVSGAPTDSSAQNPAIPPNIRGNLVGILLPSLATADILGILNAIESQIWSTASDSPVHVVSLMTLIRVIRGSPRNLAQYLDKVVNFILQTMDPSNSVLRKTCFQSSVAALKEVVRIFPMVALNETSTRLAVGDAIGEINNASIRVYDMQGVTKVKVLDANEPPGLPSLLGGVSEVVTAISALSFSSDGEGLLAFSEHGLMIRWWSLGSAWWEKLSRNLVPVQCTKLIFVPPWEGFSPNSTRSSIMEMDHDRQANAKIGIARNGKLHSLQFAYCIFESAKFISTLALILMQKAPSLGLARVPCSQLLLIP
;
A
#
# COMPACT_ATOMS: atom_id res chain seq x y z
N MET A 1 2.16 -10.14 23.28
CA MET A 1 2.05 -8.76 23.86
C MET A 1 2.93 -8.56 25.09
N ALA A 2 2.79 -9.32 26.18
CA ALA A 2 3.62 -9.11 27.40
C ALA A 2 5.14 -9.17 27.15
N ALA A 3 5.62 -10.19 26.42
CA ALA A 3 7.04 -10.29 26.04
C ALA A 3 7.53 -9.08 25.24
N ARG A 4 6.68 -8.53 24.37
CA ARG A 4 6.97 -7.33 23.57
C ARG A 4 7.05 -6.07 24.43
N SER A 5 6.15 -5.91 25.39
CA SER A 5 6.23 -4.82 26.37
C SER A 5 7.52 -4.88 27.19
N LEU A 6 7.90 -6.07 27.67
CA LEU A 6 9.16 -6.27 28.39
C LEU A 6 10.38 -5.96 27.52
N PHE A 7 10.35 -6.39 26.25
CA PHE A 7 11.40 -6.05 25.29
C PHE A 7 11.56 -4.53 25.16
N HIS A 8 10.46 -3.79 24.97
CA HIS A 8 10.53 -2.34 24.84
C HIS A 8 11.06 -1.63 26.09
N CYS A 9 10.79 -2.16 27.29
CA CYS A 9 11.34 -1.64 28.54
C CYS A 9 12.86 -1.86 28.65
N ALA A 10 13.37 -3.00 28.18
CA ALA A 10 14.78 -3.37 28.32
C ALA A 10 15.66 -2.90 27.15
N ALA A 11 15.09 -2.77 25.95
CA ALA A 11 15.84 -2.60 24.71
C ALA A 11 16.73 -1.36 24.69
N SER A 12 16.34 -0.26 25.34
CA SER A 12 17.16 0.96 25.33
C SER A 12 18.46 0.87 26.15
N TRP A 13 18.55 -0.05 27.12
CA TRP A 13 19.68 -0.18 28.03
C TRP A 13 20.49 -1.47 27.82
N ALA A 14 19.90 -2.47 27.16
CA ALA A 14 20.47 -3.79 26.99
C ALA A 14 20.88 -4.11 25.54
N ILE A 15 21.14 -3.09 24.70
CA ILE A 15 21.63 -3.32 23.33
C ILE A 15 23.03 -3.91 23.40
N PRO A 16 23.29 -5.08 22.78
CA PRO A 16 24.63 -5.66 22.72
C PRO A 16 25.63 -4.68 22.08
N LEU A 17 26.83 -4.59 22.67
CA LEU A 17 27.88 -3.68 22.21
C LEU A 17 28.18 -3.81 20.70
N PRO A 18 28.26 -5.03 20.10
CA PRO A 18 28.48 -5.17 18.66
C PRO A 18 27.42 -4.48 17.79
N LEU A 19 26.19 -4.36 18.29
CA LEU A 19 25.04 -3.82 17.55
C LEU A 19 24.83 -2.33 17.77
N ARG A 20 25.36 -1.78 18.86
CA ARG A 20 25.06 -0.41 19.34
C ARG A 20 25.69 0.65 18.44
N SER A 21 24.92 1.69 18.12
CA SER A 21 25.42 2.83 17.34
C SER A 21 26.22 3.80 18.20
N GLN A 22 27.24 4.45 17.62
CA GLN A 22 28.04 5.47 18.32
C GLN A 22 27.16 6.66 18.80
N LYS A 23 26.06 6.96 18.10
CA LYS A 23 25.09 8.01 18.50
C LYS A 23 24.34 7.69 19.79
N ALA A 24 24.33 6.45 20.26
CA ALA A 24 23.77 6.08 21.55
C ALA A 24 24.63 6.58 22.74
N HIS A 25 25.94 6.81 22.53
CA HIS A 25 26.82 7.37 23.57
C HIS A 25 26.41 8.79 23.97
N ASP A 26 25.93 9.61 23.03
CA ASP A 26 25.53 10.99 23.30
C ASP A 26 24.26 11.04 24.18
N HIS A 27 23.33 10.11 23.96
CA HIS A 27 22.09 10.04 24.73
C HIS A 27 22.30 9.55 26.17
N GLU A 28 23.22 8.61 26.37
CA GLU A 28 23.57 8.07 27.68
C GLU A 28 24.42 9.06 28.50
N ASN A 29 25.30 9.82 27.86
CA ASN A 29 26.07 10.89 28.51
C ASN A 29 25.18 12.09 28.92
N LEU A 30 24.12 12.39 28.16
CA LEU A 30 23.13 13.42 28.52
C LEU A 30 22.25 13.03 29.71
N LEU A 31 21.95 11.75 29.91
CA LEU A 31 21.14 11.25 31.03
C LEU A 31 21.96 10.98 32.30
N ARG A 32 23.28 10.79 32.18
CA ARG A 32 24.17 10.50 33.33
C ARG A 32 24.67 11.74 34.08
N SER A 33 24.23 12.94 33.72
CA SER A 33 24.56 14.19 34.41
C SER A 33 23.26 14.78 34.98
N PRO A 34 22.94 14.54 36.27
CA PRO A 34 23.24 15.58 37.25
C PRO A 34 23.59 15.04 38.65
N SER A 35 24.84 15.21 39.10
CA SER A 35 25.20 15.41 40.51
C SER A 35 26.71 15.65 40.64
N GLY A 36 27.08 16.58 41.53
CA GLY A 36 28.42 17.16 41.70
C GLY A 36 29.55 16.16 41.94
N THR A 37 30.80 16.54 41.82
CA THR A 37 31.46 17.41 42.82
C THR A 37 32.76 17.92 42.21
N GLY A 38 33.00 19.22 42.29
CA GLY A 38 34.30 19.80 41.95
C GLY A 38 35.33 19.43 43.02
N VAL A 39 36.58 19.22 42.60
CA VAL A 39 37.77 19.95 43.07
C VAL A 39 38.90 19.67 42.05
N HIS A 40 39.50 20.77 41.60
CA HIS A 40 40.72 20.89 40.81
C HIS A 40 41.90 20.08 41.36
N GLU A 41 42.74 19.54 40.48
CA GLU A 41 44.19 19.74 40.62
C GLU A 41 44.89 19.90 39.27
N HIS A 42 45.67 20.97 39.20
CA HIS A 42 46.39 21.50 38.04
C HIS A 42 47.66 20.71 37.72
N LYS A 43 47.99 20.59 36.43
CA LYS A 43 49.38 20.81 35.98
C LYS A 43 49.43 21.47 34.60
N ILE A 44 49.90 22.73 34.60
CA ILE A 44 50.09 23.61 33.44
C ILE A 44 51.55 23.56 33.00
N SER A 45 51.79 23.55 31.68
CA SER A 45 52.63 24.53 30.93
C SER A 45 52.79 24.04 29.47
N ASN A 46 52.08 24.60 28.49
CA ASN A 46 52.25 25.89 27.78
C ASN A 46 53.37 25.87 26.73
N THR A 47 53.01 26.13 25.45
CA THR A 47 53.50 27.17 24.49
C THR A 47 53.01 26.79 23.07
N GLY A 48 52.29 27.56 22.24
CA GLY A 48 51.62 28.86 22.31
C GLY A 48 50.75 29.12 21.05
N LYS A 49 49.63 29.86 21.22
CA LYS A 49 48.92 30.87 20.36
C LYS A 49 48.87 30.65 18.81
N THR A 50 47.76 30.77 18.07
CA THR A 50 46.66 31.77 18.12
C THR A 50 45.49 31.36 17.19
N SER A 51 44.25 31.47 17.72
CA SER A 51 42.94 31.90 17.16
C SER A 51 42.44 31.60 15.72
N GLU A 52 41.29 30.92 15.72
CA GLU A 52 40.00 31.35 15.16
C GLU A 52 39.51 30.96 13.75
N ASN A 53 38.24 30.54 13.80
CA ASN A 53 37.21 30.44 12.77
C ASN A 53 37.13 29.14 11.98
N GLY A 54 36.38 28.22 12.62
CA GLY A 54 35.71 27.12 11.97
C GLY A 54 34.77 27.58 10.87
N LEU A 55 34.83 26.84 9.77
CA LEU A 55 33.76 26.77 8.79
C LEU A 55 33.39 25.30 8.65
N ARG A 56 32.14 25.03 9.06
CA ARG A 56 31.37 23.84 8.69
C ARG A 56 31.61 23.54 7.21
N SER A 57 32.29 22.44 6.92
CA SER A 57 32.21 21.84 5.60
C SER A 57 30.97 20.95 5.60
N ASP A 58 30.00 21.34 4.76
CA ASP A 58 28.82 20.56 4.44
C ASP A 58 29.25 19.17 3.96
N CYS A 59 29.11 18.16 4.81
CA CYS A 59 29.28 16.78 4.39
C CYS A 59 27.99 16.34 3.71
N ILE A 60 28.06 16.36 2.39
CA ILE A 60 27.26 15.61 1.44
C ILE A 60 27.00 14.19 2.00
N LEU A 61 25.83 13.63 1.69
CA LEU A 61 25.50 12.22 1.87
C LEU A 61 26.50 11.34 1.10
N GLU A 62 27.71 11.22 1.60
CA GLU A 62 28.60 10.13 1.27
C GLU A 62 28.13 8.93 2.08
N THR A 63 27.79 7.88 1.35
CA THR A 63 27.70 6.51 1.82
C THR A 63 28.97 6.21 2.63
N GLN A 64 28.92 6.46 3.94
CA GLN A 64 30.05 6.22 4.84
C GLN A 64 30.34 4.72 4.75
N GLY A 65 31.41 4.38 4.05
CA GLY A 65 31.81 3.00 3.79
C GLY A 65 31.83 2.24 5.10
N LEU A 66 30.99 1.20 5.17
CA LEU A 66 30.93 0.30 6.31
C LEU A 66 32.32 -0.31 6.50
N SER A 67 32.84 -0.23 7.71
CA SER A 67 34.10 -0.91 8.03
C SER A 67 33.82 -2.41 8.03
N GLN A 68 34.52 -3.17 7.19
CA GLN A 68 34.42 -4.63 7.12
C GLN A 68 34.62 -5.30 8.50
N ALA A 69 35.35 -4.64 9.41
CA ALA A 69 35.54 -5.06 10.78
C ALA A 69 34.25 -4.96 11.62
N GLU A 70 33.42 -3.93 11.40
CA GLU A 70 32.14 -3.77 12.12
C GLU A 70 31.10 -4.82 11.67
N GLU A 71 31.06 -5.14 10.37
CA GLU A 71 30.20 -6.21 9.86
C GLU A 71 30.62 -7.57 10.44
N SER A 72 31.93 -7.82 10.52
CA SER A 72 32.48 -9.05 11.09
C SER A 72 32.13 -9.20 12.57
N GLU A 73 32.16 -8.10 13.34
CA GLU A 73 31.77 -8.10 14.76
C GLU A 73 30.28 -8.46 14.92
N ILE A 74 29.40 -7.86 14.11
CA ILE A 74 27.96 -8.15 14.14
C ILE A 74 27.68 -9.60 13.75
N LEU A 75 28.32 -10.11 12.69
CA LEU A 75 28.18 -11.50 12.26
C LEU A 75 28.67 -12.46 13.34
N SER A 76 29.81 -12.17 13.97
CA SER A 76 30.33 -12.98 15.07
C SER A 76 29.35 -13.04 16.25
N TRP A 77 28.63 -11.94 16.53
CA TRP A 77 27.60 -11.92 17.55
C TRP A 77 26.38 -12.74 17.15
N LEU A 78 25.88 -12.59 15.92
CA LEU A 78 24.73 -13.34 15.39
C LEU A 78 24.97 -14.85 15.36
N GLU A 79 26.22 -15.27 15.15
CA GLU A 79 26.62 -16.67 15.12
C GLU A 79 27.08 -17.20 16.49
N SER A 80 27.25 -16.31 17.47
CA SER A 80 27.65 -16.71 18.83
C SER A 80 26.49 -17.39 19.56
N PHE A 81 26.82 -18.29 20.49
CA PHE A 81 25.84 -18.90 21.40
C PHE A 81 26.37 -19.00 22.84
N GLU A 82 27.66 -18.71 23.06
CA GLU A 82 28.36 -18.87 24.33
C GLU A 82 28.30 -17.62 25.23
N MET A 83 28.10 -16.44 24.64
CA MET A 83 28.01 -15.20 25.41
C MET A 83 26.68 -15.14 26.16
N GLN A 84 26.70 -15.16 27.50
CA GLN A 84 25.56 -14.93 28.42
C GLN A 84 24.51 -16.07 28.55
N ASP A 85 24.93 -17.34 28.51
CA ASP A 85 24.08 -18.52 28.84
C ASP A 85 22.70 -18.53 28.17
N TRP A 86 22.60 -18.06 26.91
CA TRP A 86 21.34 -18.02 26.15
C TRP A 86 20.67 -19.38 26.04
N ILE A 87 21.47 -20.45 25.96
CA ILE A 87 20.99 -21.84 25.94
C ILE A 87 20.14 -22.12 27.19
N SER A 88 20.53 -21.61 28.36
CA SER A 88 19.78 -21.75 29.60
C SER A 88 18.51 -20.89 29.61
N CYS A 89 18.57 -19.66 29.11
CA CYS A 89 17.43 -18.73 29.10
C CYS A 89 16.34 -19.15 28.11
N VAL A 90 16.75 -19.69 26.95
CA VAL A 90 15.85 -20.17 25.91
C VAL A 90 15.37 -21.59 26.21
N GLY A 91 16.09 -22.34 27.06
CA GLY A 91 15.80 -23.74 27.36
C GLY A 91 15.87 -24.60 26.10
N GLY A 92 17.01 -24.55 25.39
CA GLY A 92 17.13 -25.10 24.04
C GLY A 92 18.52 -25.57 23.65
N THR A 93 18.77 -25.65 22.34
CA THR A 93 20.08 -25.99 21.77
C THR A 93 20.92 -24.74 21.48
N SER A 94 22.18 -24.91 21.05
CA SER A 94 22.97 -23.78 20.52
C SER A 94 22.31 -23.11 19.31
N GLN A 95 21.64 -23.89 18.45
CA GLN A 95 20.91 -23.37 17.30
C GLN A 95 19.69 -22.52 17.71
N ASP A 96 19.02 -22.88 18.81
CA ASP A 96 17.93 -22.09 19.40
C ASP A 96 18.44 -20.74 19.94
N ALA A 97 19.63 -20.74 20.53
CA ALA A 97 20.29 -19.51 20.99
C ALA A 97 20.63 -18.58 19.81
N MET A 98 21.28 -19.09 18.76
CA MET A 98 21.60 -18.34 17.54
C MET A 98 20.32 -17.79 16.87
N THR A 99 19.27 -18.61 16.80
CA THR A 99 17.97 -18.20 16.26
C THR A 99 17.37 -17.05 17.06
N SER A 100 17.50 -17.10 18.39
CA SER A 100 17.03 -16.05 19.28
C SER A 100 17.80 -14.74 19.08
N HIS A 101 19.10 -14.79 18.81
CA HIS A 101 19.90 -13.61 18.44
C HIS A 101 19.39 -12.96 17.15
N ILE A 102 19.05 -13.75 16.12
CA ILE A 102 18.48 -13.23 14.87
C ILE A 102 17.14 -12.52 15.14
N ILE A 103 16.26 -13.13 15.94
CA ILE A 103 14.96 -12.54 16.31
C ILE A 103 15.14 -11.22 17.07
N VAL A 104 16.06 -11.17 18.04
CA VAL A 104 16.34 -9.96 18.82
C VAL A 104 16.98 -8.87 17.97
N ALA A 105 17.95 -9.22 17.12
CA ALA A 105 18.55 -8.26 16.20
C ALA A 105 17.53 -7.68 15.21
N ALA A 106 16.63 -8.52 14.68
CA ALA A 106 15.55 -8.07 13.82
C ALA A 106 14.60 -7.10 14.56
N ALA A 107 14.20 -7.44 15.79
CA ALA A 107 13.36 -6.57 16.60
C ALA A 107 14.03 -5.21 16.92
N LEU A 108 15.32 -5.21 17.24
CA LEU A 108 16.09 -3.98 17.46
C LEU A 108 16.20 -3.14 16.18
N ALA A 109 16.44 -3.77 15.04
CA ALA A 109 16.52 -3.09 13.74
C ALA A 109 15.21 -2.40 13.36
N ILE A 110 14.06 -3.00 13.67
CA ILE A 110 12.74 -2.44 13.37
C ILE A 110 12.34 -1.35 14.37
N TRP A 111 12.46 -1.64 15.68
CA TRP A 111 11.90 -0.78 16.72
C TRP A 111 12.84 0.32 17.21
N TYR A 112 14.16 0.12 17.07
CA TYR A 112 15.18 1.05 17.55
C TYR A 112 16.27 1.33 16.50
N PRO A 113 15.91 1.67 15.24
CA PRO A 113 16.87 1.86 14.14
C PRO A 113 17.91 2.95 14.41
N SER A 114 17.61 3.92 15.28
CA SER A 114 18.56 4.98 15.68
C SER A 114 19.61 4.52 16.69
N LEU A 115 19.32 3.47 17.46
CA LEU A 115 20.20 2.98 18.53
C LEU A 115 21.14 1.86 18.07
N VAL A 116 20.86 1.26 16.90
CA VAL A 116 21.67 0.21 16.30
C VAL A 116 22.46 0.69 15.09
N LYS A 117 23.52 -0.04 14.73
CA LYS A 117 24.31 0.20 13.52
C LYS A 117 23.44 -0.03 12.26
N PRO A 118 23.48 0.86 11.24
CA PRO A 118 22.63 0.74 10.04
C PRO A 118 22.80 -0.57 9.25
N CYS A 119 24.02 -1.12 9.20
CA CYS A 119 24.32 -2.39 8.52
C CYS A 119 23.66 -3.61 9.17
N LEU A 120 23.14 -3.50 10.39
CA LEU A 120 22.42 -4.60 11.02
C LEU A 120 21.24 -5.08 10.15
N THR A 121 20.58 -4.14 9.48
CA THR A 121 19.41 -4.43 8.64
C THR A 121 19.74 -5.37 7.48
N THR A 122 20.83 -5.11 6.76
CA THR A 122 21.27 -5.91 5.61
C THR A 122 21.80 -7.27 6.02
N LEU A 123 22.44 -7.36 7.19
CA LEU A 123 22.99 -8.62 7.72
C LEU A 123 21.90 -9.56 8.28
N VAL A 124 20.83 -9.02 8.86
CA VAL A 124 19.80 -9.82 9.58
C VAL A 124 18.66 -10.28 8.68
N VAL A 125 18.32 -9.52 7.63
CA VAL A 125 17.13 -9.81 6.81
C VAL A 125 17.17 -11.19 6.14
N HIS A 126 18.33 -11.61 5.63
CA HIS A 126 18.48 -12.91 4.97
C HIS A 126 18.39 -14.10 5.96
N PRO A 127 19.10 -14.09 7.12
CA PRO A 127 18.85 -15.05 8.19
C PRO A 127 17.39 -15.08 8.64
N LEU A 128 16.73 -13.93 8.78
CA LEU A 128 15.33 -13.85 9.18
C LEU A 128 14.41 -14.53 8.16
N MET A 129 14.61 -14.29 6.86
CA MET A 129 13.88 -14.98 5.79
C MET A 129 14.10 -16.49 5.82
N LYS A 130 15.35 -16.95 6.06
CA LYS A 130 15.64 -18.39 6.21
C LYS A 130 14.87 -18.99 7.38
N LEU A 131 14.76 -18.28 8.50
CA LEU A 131 13.96 -18.73 9.65
C LEU A 131 12.48 -18.83 9.31
N VAL A 132 11.92 -17.88 8.56
CA VAL A 132 10.53 -17.95 8.09
C VAL A 132 10.32 -19.21 7.23
N MET A 133 11.23 -19.44 6.27
CA MET A 133 11.11 -20.56 5.32
C MET A 133 11.51 -21.93 5.89
N ALA A 134 12.13 -21.97 7.06
CA ALA A 134 12.38 -23.22 7.78
C ALA A 134 11.11 -23.86 8.35
N LEU A 135 10.00 -23.11 8.44
CA LEU A 135 8.68 -23.59 8.89
C LEU A 135 8.71 -24.31 10.26
N ASN A 136 9.55 -23.84 11.17
CA ASN A 136 9.69 -24.33 12.52
C ASN A 136 8.70 -23.62 13.47
N ASP A 137 7.96 -24.40 14.25
CA ASP A 137 6.97 -23.94 15.23
C ASP A 137 7.48 -22.90 16.22
N LYS A 138 8.74 -23.04 16.65
CA LYS A 138 9.26 -22.26 17.77
C LYS A 138 9.55 -20.80 17.42
N TYR A 139 9.99 -20.54 16.18
CA TYR A 139 10.52 -19.22 15.80
C TYR A 139 10.00 -18.67 14.48
N SER A 140 9.60 -19.52 13.51
CA SER A 140 9.19 -19.06 12.18
C SER A 140 7.96 -18.15 12.23
N SER A 141 7.05 -18.42 13.19
CA SER A 141 5.88 -17.58 13.44
C SER A 141 6.26 -16.14 13.84
N THR A 142 7.17 -15.99 14.81
CA THR A 142 7.68 -14.67 15.24
C THR A 142 8.56 -14.02 14.18
N ALA A 143 9.36 -14.81 13.46
CA ALA A 143 10.15 -14.32 12.33
C ALA A 143 9.24 -13.71 11.24
N ALA A 144 8.12 -14.37 10.94
CA ALA A 144 7.14 -13.89 9.97
C ALA A 144 6.48 -12.59 10.43
N GLU A 145 6.15 -12.45 11.72
CA GLU A 145 5.62 -11.21 12.29
C GLU A 145 6.62 -10.05 12.19
N LEU A 146 7.89 -10.28 12.57
CA LEU A 146 8.94 -9.25 12.49
C LEU A 146 9.26 -8.86 11.05
N LEU A 147 9.33 -9.84 10.15
CA LEU A 147 9.54 -9.59 8.73
C LEU A 147 8.37 -8.80 8.14
N ALA A 148 7.13 -9.12 8.52
CA ALA A 148 5.95 -8.38 8.09
C ALA A 148 5.94 -6.94 8.63
N GLU A 149 6.27 -6.76 9.91
CA GLU A 149 6.19 -5.46 10.56
C GLU A 149 7.24 -4.47 10.02
N GLY A 150 8.47 -4.92 9.80
CA GLY A 150 9.53 -4.08 9.27
C GLY A 150 9.52 -3.91 7.76
N MET A 151 8.57 -4.51 7.03
CA MET A 151 8.62 -4.59 5.57
C MET A 151 8.63 -3.19 4.92
N GLU A 152 7.71 -2.31 5.31
CA GLU A 152 7.58 -0.98 4.72
C GLU A 152 8.75 -0.04 5.09
N SER A 153 9.25 -0.14 6.32
CA SER A 153 10.20 0.82 6.88
C SER A 153 11.67 0.41 6.76
N THR A 154 11.94 -0.90 6.84
CA THR A 154 13.29 -1.45 7.11
C THR A 154 13.72 -2.42 6.02
N TRP A 155 12.90 -3.43 5.71
CA TRP A 155 13.32 -4.57 4.90
C TRP A 155 13.21 -4.33 3.40
N LYS A 156 12.17 -3.63 2.91
CA LYS A 156 11.93 -3.43 1.47
C LYS A 156 13.14 -2.86 0.72
N ALA A 157 13.91 -1.97 1.34
CA ALA A 157 15.10 -1.39 0.72
C ALA A 157 16.26 -2.39 0.59
N CYS A 158 16.30 -3.41 1.45
CA CYS A 158 17.37 -4.40 1.52
C CYS A 158 17.13 -5.61 0.62
N ILE A 159 15.86 -5.98 0.39
CA ILE A 159 15.48 -7.23 -0.30
C ILE A 159 14.45 -7.04 -1.45
N PRO A 160 14.58 -6.05 -2.34
CA PRO A 160 13.58 -5.79 -3.36
C PRO A 160 13.42 -6.95 -4.38
N ALA A 161 14.49 -7.69 -4.67
CA ALA A 161 14.48 -8.78 -5.66
C ALA A 161 13.96 -10.10 -5.09
N GLU A 162 13.97 -10.24 -3.77
CA GLU A 162 13.55 -11.45 -3.05
C GLU A 162 12.05 -11.45 -2.76
N ILE A 163 11.41 -10.28 -2.66
CA ILE A 163 9.98 -10.18 -2.33
C ILE A 163 9.09 -11.01 -3.28
N PRO A 164 9.21 -10.93 -4.62
CA PRO A 164 8.41 -11.77 -5.52
C PRO A 164 8.64 -13.26 -5.33
N ARG A 165 9.89 -13.67 -5.05
CA ARG A 165 10.25 -15.07 -4.81
C ARG A 165 9.61 -15.58 -3.53
N LEU A 166 9.69 -14.79 -2.45
CA LEU A 166 9.08 -15.13 -1.17
C LEU A 166 7.55 -15.23 -1.26
N ILE A 167 6.90 -14.36 -2.03
CA ILE A 167 5.47 -14.46 -2.34
C ILE A 167 5.15 -15.80 -3.03
N GLY A 168 5.93 -16.15 -4.06
CA GLY A 168 5.81 -17.42 -4.77
C GLY A 168 5.99 -18.63 -3.85
N ASP A 169 7.01 -18.60 -2.99
CA ASP A 169 7.29 -19.66 -2.03
C ASP A 169 6.13 -19.83 -1.03
N ILE A 170 5.55 -18.74 -0.53
CA ILE A 170 4.37 -18.81 0.36
C ILE A 170 3.17 -19.44 -0.36
N PHE A 171 2.91 -19.07 -1.63
CA PHE A 171 1.85 -19.70 -2.42
C PHE A 171 2.10 -21.19 -2.64
N PHE A 172 3.33 -21.57 -2.95
CA PHE A 172 3.72 -22.98 -3.09
C PHE A 172 3.48 -23.76 -1.79
N GLN A 173 3.81 -23.19 -0.63
CA GLN A 173 3.54 -23.82 0.67
C GLN A 173 2.05 -23.99 0.96
N ILE A 174 1.21 -23.04 0.54
CA ILE A 174 -0.26 -23.13 0.69
C ILE A 174 -0.83 -24.30 -0.13
N GLU A 175 -0.31 -24.49 -1.34
CA GLU A 175 -0.71 -25.55 -2.26
C GLU A 175 -0.30 -26.94 -1.73
N PHE A 176 0.98 -27.09 -1.38
CA PHE A 176 1.54 -28.38 -0.96
C PHE A 176 0.88 -28.95 0.31
N VAL A 177 0.41 -28.10 1.21
CA VAL A 177 -0.21 -28.51 2.49
C VAL A 177 -1.69 -28.88 2.35
N SER A 178 -2.35 -28.40 1.30
CA SER A 178 -3.79 -28.58 1.15
C SER A 178 -4.16 -29.80 0.30
N GLY A 179 -3.19 -30.38 -0.42
CA GLY A 179 -3.29 -31.73 -0.93
C GLY A 179 -3.17 -32.73 0.22
N ALA A 180 -4.26 -33.38 0.60
CA ALA A 180 -4.21 -34.46 1.57
C ALA A 180 -3.33 -35.61 1.03
N PRO A 181 -2.38 -36.16 1.82
CA PRO A 181 -1.77 -37.43 1.47
C PRO A 181 -2.85 -38.50 1.64
N THR A 182 -3.31 -39.08 0.54
CA THR A 182 -4.23 -40.22 0.56
C THR A 182 -3.60 -41.49 1.13
N ASP A 183 -2.30 -41.48 1.41
CA ASP A 183 -1.56 -42.62 1.94
C ASP A 183 -1.11 -42.37 3.38
N SER A 184 -1.67 -43.15 4.29
CA SER A 184 -1.50 -43.10 5.74
C SER A 184 -0.13 -43.56 6.26
N SER A 185 0.96 -43.35 5.52
CA SER A 185 2.29 -43.88 5.89
C SER A 185 3.46 -42.90 5.81
N ALA A 186 3.27 -41.63 5.44
CA ALA A 186 4.34 -40.64 5.47
C ALA A 186 4.27 -39.78 6.74
N GLN A 187 5.08 -40.11 7.74
CA GLN A 187 5.42 -39.22 8.84
C GLN A 187 6.25 -38.04 8.29
N ASN A 188 5.64 -36.90 7.97
CA ASN A 188 6.27 -35.57 7.97
C ASN A 188 5.22 -34.45 7.91
N PRO A 189 5.51 -33.30 8.53
CA PRO A 189 4.51 -32.57 9.30
C PRO A 189 3.68 -31.65 8.42
N ALA A 190 2.36 -31.72 8.58
CA ALA A 190 1.49 -30.62 8.19
C ALA A 190 2.04 -29.33 8.81
N ILE A 191 2.19 -28.25 8.01
CA ILE A 191 2.64 -26.96 8.54
C ILE A 191 1.79 -26.62 9.76
N PRO A 192 2.42 -26.32 10.89
CA PRO A 192 1.69 -25.96 12.09
C PRO A 192 0.72 -24.80 11.83
N PRO A 193 -0.51 -24.87 12.35
CA PRO A 193 -1.58 -23.96 11.99
C PRO A 193 -1.24 -22.48 12.31
N ASN A 194 -0.43 -22.26 13.34
CA ASN A 194 0.03 -20.93 13.74
C ASN A 194 0.96 -20.29 12.69
N ILE A 195 1.91 -21.06 12.14
CA ILE A 195 2.81 -20.56 11.10
C ILE A 195 2.02 -20.24 9.84
N ARG A 196 1.13 -21.15 9.41
CA ARG A 196 0.27 -20.92 8.25
C ARG A 196 -0.58 -19.66 8.43
N GLY A 197 -1.16 -19.49 9.62
CA GLY A 197 -1.92 -18.30 9.97
C GLY A 197 -1.11 -17.01 9.85
N ASN A 198 0.14 -17.00 10.32
CA ASN A 198 1.00 -15.83 10.25
C ASN A 198 1.56 -15.56 8.84
N LEU A 199 1.92 -16.61 8.09
CA LEU A 199 2.33 -16.46 6.69
C LEU A 199 1.22 -15.85 5.84
N VAL A 200 0.01 -16.40 5.93
CA VAL A 200 -1.15 -15.96 5.12
C VAL A 200 -1.77 -14.67 5.66
N GLY A 201 -1.91 -14.55 6.96
CA GLY A 201 -2.67 -13.48 7.61
C GLY A 201 -1.89 -12.20 7.85
N ILE A 202 -0.55 -12.29 7.95
CA ILE A 202 0.33 -11.18 8.37
C ILE A 202 1.40 -10.92 7.31
N LEU A 203 2.25 -11.92 7.01
CA LEU A 203 3.42 -11.71 6.16
C LEU A 203 3.06 -11.48 4.69
N LEU A 204 2.24 -12.33 4.09
CA LEU A 204 1.86 -12.22 2.68
C LEU A 204 1.20 -10.87 2.35
N PRO A 205 0.22 -10.36 3.13
CA PRO A 205 -0.30 -9.01 2.94
C PRO A 205 0.77 -7.91 3.02
N SER A 206 1.73 -8.03 3.93
CA SER A 206 2.81 -7.04 4.08
C SER A 206 3.79 -7.06 2.90
N LEU A 207 4.13 -8.25 2.39
CA LEU A 207 4.92 -8.39 1.16
C LEU A 207 4.16 -7.81 -0.04
N ALA A 208 2.86 -8.06 -0.10
CA ALA A 208 1.99 -7.60 -1.18
C ALA A 208 1.83 -6.07 -1.22
N THR A 209 1.82 -5.39 -0.06
CA THR A 209 1.83 -3.91 -0.02
C THR A 209 3.21 -3.35 -0.36
N ALA A 210 4.29 -4.09 -0.07
CA ALA A 210 5.65 -3.70 -0.41
C ALA A 210 5.92 -3.78 -1.92
N ASP A 211 5.40 -4.81 -2.59
CA ASP A 211 5.49 -5.01 -4.03
C ASP A 211 4.14 -5.43 -4.65
N ILE A 212 3.33 -4.43 -4.96
CA ILE A 212 1.98 -4.61 -5.53
C ILE A 212 2.03 -5.25 -6.91
N LEU A 213 3.01 -4.89 -7.74
CA LEU A 213 3.10 -5.48 -9.07
C LEU A 213 3.53 -6.95 -8.98
N GLY A 214 4.50 -7.26 -8.11
CA GLY A 214 4.93 -8.63 -7.84
C GLY A 214 3.79 -9.54 -7.40
N ILE A 215 2.97 -9.11 -6.42
CA ILE A 215 1.81 -9.92 -5.99
C ILE A 215 0.78 -10.09 -7.10
N LEU A 216 0.48 -9.05 -7.90
CA LEU A 216 -0.51 -9.18 -8.96
C LEU A 216 -0.04 -10.14 -10.07
N ASN A 217 1.24 -10.14 -10.40
CA ASN A 217 1.83 -11.08 -11.35
C ASN A 217 1.86 -12.50 -10.77
N ALA A 218 2.16 -12.66 -9.49
CA ALA A 218 2.11 -13.95 -8.82
C ALA A 218 0.69 -14.52 -8.85
N ILE A 219 -0.32 -13.73 -8.46
CA ILE A 219 -1.72 -14.11 -8.46
C ILE A 219 -2.19 -14.51 -9.87
N GLU A 220 -1.86 -13.70 -10.88
CA GLU A 220 -2.20 -14.02 -12.28
C GLU A 220 -1.58 -15.36 -12.70
N SER A 221 -0.30 -15.59 -12.41
CA SER A 221 0.34 -16.87 -12.68
C SER A 221 -0.37 -18.03 -11.98
N GLN A 222 -0.76 -17.86 -10.71
CA GLN A 222 -1.39 -18.92 -9.93
C GLN A 222 -2.76 -19.32 -10.50
N ILE A 223 -3.59 -18.39 -10.99
CA ILE A 223 -4.88 -18.74 -11.62
C ILE A 223 -4.71 -19.73 -12.77
N TRP A 224 -3.69 -19.50 -13.60
CA TRP A 224 -3.45 -20.31 -14.79
C TRP A 224 -2.69 -21.60 -14.50
N SER A 225 -1.91 -21.64 -13.41
CA SER A 225 -1.04 -22.78 -13.10
C SER A 225 -1.59 -23.76 -12.07
N THR A 226 -2.59 -23.37 -11.26
CA THR A 226 -3.14 -24.24 -10.20
C THR A 226 -4.55 -24.75 -10.53
N ALA A 227 -4.95 -25.83 -9.86
CA ALA A 227 -6.28 -26.40 -10.02
C ALA A 227 -7.37 -25.42 -9.54
N SER A 228 -8.58 -25.51 -10.12
CA SER A 228 -9.70 -24.62 -9.79
C SER A 228 -10.16 -24.69 -8.33
N ASP A 229 -9.90 -25.81 -7.63
CA ASP A 229 -10.22 -26.02 -6.21
C ASP A 229 -9.05 -25.65 -5.27
N SER A 230 -7.93 -25.17 -5.81
CA SER A 230 -6.78 -24.75 -5.01
C SER A 230 -7.18 -23.66 -3.99
N PRO A 231 -6.72 -23.77 -2.74
CA PRO A 231 -6.93 -22.75 -1.71
C PRO A 231 -6.15 -21.45 -1.98
N VAL A 232 -5.19 -21.47 -2.91
CA VAL A 232 -4.39 -20.30 -3.30
C VAL A 232 -5.30 -19.19 -3.82
N HIS A 233 -6.37 -19.52 -4.54
CA HIS A 233 -7.32 -18.54 -5.07
C HIS A 233 -8.02 -17.74 -3.96
N VAL A 234 -8.47 -18.43 -2.90
CA VAL A 234 -9.12 -17.80 -1.74
C VAL A 234 -8.12 -16.93 -0.97
N VAL A 235 -6.90 -17.44 -0.77
CA VAL A 235 -5.83 -16.67 -0.09
C VAL A 235 -5.45 -15.43 -0.91
N SER A 236 -5.41 -15.54 -2.24
CA SER A 236 -5.14 -14.42 -3.15
C SER A 236 -6.21 -13.33 -3.01
N LEU A 237 -7.49 -13.71 -3.02
CA LEU A 237 -8.61 -12.77 -2.81
C LEU A 237 -8.55 -12.09 -1.43
N MET A 238 -8.28 -12.85 -0.36
CA MET A 238 -8.15 -12.29 0.99
C MET A 238 -6.96 -11.35 1.11
N THR A 239 -5.84 -11.67 0.47
CA THR A 239 -4.65 -10.82 0.40
C THR A 239 -4.96 -9.54 -0.36
N LEU A 240 -5.64 -9.62 -1.51
CA LEU A 240 -6.07 -8.44 -2.26
C LEU A 240 -6.96 -7.52 -1.42
N ILE A 241 -7.92 -8.04 -0.66
CA ILE A 241 -8.73 -7.23 0.28
C ILE A 241 -7.84 -6.45 1.24
N ARG A 242 -6.77 -7.06 1.77
CA ARG A 242 -5.83 -6.38 2.66
C ARG A 242 -5.00 -5.32 1.94
N VAL A 243 -4.55 -5.58 0.71
CA VAL A 243 -3.80 -4.61 -0.10
C VAL A 243 -4.67 -3.42 -0.50
N ILE A 244 -5.91 -3.67 -0.92
CA ILE A 244 -6.91 -2.64 -1.25
C ILE A 244 -7.09 -1.68 -0.07
N ARG A 245 -7.19 -2.22 1.16
CA ARG A 245 -7.33 -1.42 2.39
C ARG A 245 -6.04 -0.71 2.80
N GLY A 246 -4.90 -1.38 2.66
CA GLY A 246 -3.61 -0.89 3.16
C GLY A 246 -2.96 0.17 2.27
N SER A 247 -3.03 0.00 0.94
CA SER A 247 -2.32 0.85 -0.02
C SER A 247 -3.14 1.12 -1.29
N PRO A 248 -4.35 1.71 -1.18
CA PRO A 248 -5.26 1.88 -2.30
C PRO A 248 -4.66 2.68 -3.47
N ARG A 249 -3.89 3.72 -3.19
CA ARG A 249 -3.27 4.58 -4.22
C ARG A 249 -2.38 3.82 -5.18
N ASN A 250 -1.46 3.05 -4.62
CA ASN A 250 -0.48 2.32 -5.40
C ASN A 250 -1.13 1.18 -6.21
N LEU A 251 -2.32 0.72 -5.76
CA LEU A 251 -3.14 -0.28 -6.44
C LEU A 251 -4.05 0.32 -7.51
N ALA A 252 -4.44 1.60 -7.41
CA ALA A 252 -5.36 2.25 -8.35
C ALA A 252 -4.91 2.14 -9.81
N GLN A 253 -3.60 2.20 -10.06
CA GLN A 253 -3.01 2.02 -11.39
C GLN A 253 -3.22 0.64 -12.02
N TYR A 254 -3.47 -0.37 -11.18
CA TYR A 254 -3.67 -1.75 -11.57
C TYR A 254 -5.12 -2.21 -11.36
N LEU A 255 -6.04 -1.27 -11.17
CA LEU A 255 -7.43 -1.55 -10.83
C LEU A 255 -8.11 -2.47 -11.85
N ASP A 256 -7.83 -2.29 -13.14
CA ASP A 256 -8.33 -3.18 -14.19
C ASP A 256 -7.88 -4.63 -13.97
N LYS A 257 -6.59 -4.83 -13.69
CA LYS A 257 -6.03 -6.16 -13.41
C LYS A 257 -6.66 -6.78 -12.17
N VAL A 258 -6.86 -6.00 -11.11
CA VAL A 258 -7.52 -6.44 -9.87
C VAL A 258 -8.97 -6.83 -10.12
N VAL A 259 -9.73 -6.02 -10.85
CA VAL A 259 -11.14 -6.33 -11.16
C VAL A 259 -11.23 -7.56 -12.06
N ASN A 260 -10.41 -7.65 -13.10
CA ASN A 260 -10.40 -8.82 -13.99
C ASN A 260 -10.09 -10.11 -13.22
N PHE A 261 -9.16 -10.07 -12.26
CA PHE A 261 -8.89 -11.19 -11.35
C PHE A 261 -10.15 -11.62 -10.57
N ILE A 262 -10.80 -10.67 -9.89
CA ILE A 262 -11.99 -10.94 -9.08
C ILE A 262 -13.14 -11.47 -9.95
N LEU A 263 -13.27 -10.95 -11.16
CA LEU A 263 -14.27 -11.39 -12.12
C LEU A 263 -13.99 -12.82 -12.62
N GLN A 264 -12.73 -13.16 -12.93
CA GLN A 264 -12.35 -14.52 -13.34
C GLN A 264 -12.71 -15.56 -12.28
N THR A 265 -12.57 -15.25 -10.99
CA THR A 265 -12.96 -16.18 -9.91
C THR A 265 -14.49 -16.27 -9.72
N MET A 266 -15.27 -15.43 -10.39
CA MET A 266 -16.74 -15.45 -10.39
C MET A 266 -17.34 -16.05 -11.68
N ASP A 267 -16.50 -16.37 -12.68
CA ASP A 267 -16.94 -16.82 -14.00
C ASP A 267 -17.85 -18.06 -13.92
N PRO A 268 -19.08 -18.02 -14.48
CA PRO A 268 -19.97 -19.18 -14.52
C PRO A 268 -19.39 -20.38 -15.30
N SER A 269 -18.43 -20.17 -16.20
CA SER A 269 -17.81 -21.25 -16.98
C SER A 269 -16.99 -22.22 -16.11
N ASN A 270 -16.37 -21.72 -15.03
CA ASN A 270 -15.57 -22.50 -14.08
C ASN A 270 -16.33 -22.69 -12.76
N SER A 271 -17.26 -23.65 -12.74
CA SER A 271 -18.15 -23.89 -11.60
C SER A 271 -17.41 -24.24 -10.30
N VAL A 272 -16.28 -24.92 -10.38
CA VAL A 272 -15.46 -25.32 -9.23
C VAL A 272 -14.81 -24.09 -8.59
N LEU A 273 -14.09 -23.30 -9.37
CA LEU A 273 -13.43 -22.09 -8.90
C LEU A 273 -14.44 -21.11 -8.33
N ARG A 274 -15.55 -20.91 -9.04
CA ARG A 274 -16.66 -20.08 -8.61
C ARG A 274 -17.21 -20.55 -7.27
N LYS A 275 -17.52 -21.84 -7.10
CA LYS A 275 -18.07 -22.37 -5.84
C LYS A 275 -17.14 -22.12 -4.66
N THR A 276 -15.84 -22.31 -4.84
CA THR A 276 -14.83 -22.12 -3.79
C THR A 276 -14.61 -20.65 -3.45
N CYS A 277 -14.60 -19.77 -4.46
CA CYS A 277 -14.18 -18.38 -4.31
C CYS A 277 -15.32 -17.36 -4.22
N PHE A 278 -16.58 -17.74 -4.47
CA PHE A 278 -17.68 -16.78 -4.67
C PHE A 278 -17.81 -15.76 -3.53
N GLN A 279 -17.86 -16.23 -2.27
CA GLN A 279 -18.02 -15.35 -1.11
C GLN A 279 -16.85 -14.37 -0.97
N SER A 280 -15.62 -14.87 -1.12
CA SER A 280 -14.40 -14.06 -1.08
C SER A 280 -14.33 -13.07 -2.24
N SER A 281 -14.81 -13.46 -3.42
CA SER A 281 -14.83 -12.61 -4.62
C SER A 281 -15.83 -11.47 -4.48
N VAL A 282 -17.04 -11.75 -3.99
CA VAL A 282 -18.05 -10.72 -3.70
C VAL A 282 -17.55 -9.77 -2.61
N ALA A 283 -16.90 -10.29 -1.57
CA ALA A 283 -16.31 -9.45 -0.52
C ALA A 283 -15.19 -8.55 -1.07
N ALA A 284 -14.31 -9.09 -1.93
CA ALA A 284 -13.27 -8.32 -2.59
C ALA A 284 -13.84 -7.24 -3.50
N LEU A 285 -14.86 -7.56 -4.30
CA LEU A 285 -15.50 -6.61 -5.19
C LEU A 285 -16.17 -5.47 -4.41
N LYS A 286 -16.90 -5.78 -3.33
CA LYS A 286 -17.50 -4.77 -2.46
C LYS A 286 -16.44 -3.87 -1.84
N GLU A 287 -15.29 -4.42 -1.48
CA GLU A 287 -14.18 -3.64 -0.96
C GLU A 287 -13.60 -2.69 -2.02
N VAL A 288 -13.45 -3.17 -3.26
CA VAL A 288 -13.02 -2.34 -4.39
C VAL A 288 -13.98 -1.17 -4.59
N VAL A 289 -15.28 -1.43 -4.71
CA VAL A 289 -16.32 -0.38 -4.90
C VAL A 289 -16.31 0.63 -3.74
N ARG A 290 -16.10 0.16 -2.51
CA ARG A 290 -16.08 1.00 -1.32
C ARG A 290 -14.87 1.94 -1.26
N ILE A 291 -13.71 1.45 -1.69
CA ILE A 291 -12.43 2.17 -1.58
C ILE A 291 -12.14 3.04 -2.81
N PHE A 292 -12.59 2.62 -3.99
CA PHE A 292 -12.29 3.26 -5.25
C PHE A 292 -13.54 3.93 -5.85
N PRO A 293 -13.69 5.27 -5.73
CA PRO A 293 -14.78 6.01 -6.37
C PRO A 293 -14.89 5.85 -7.88
N MET A 294 -13.79 5.55 -8.56
CA MET A 294 -13.72 5.25 -10.00
C MET A 294 -14.38 3.90 -10.34
N VAL A 295 -14.88 3.16 -9.34
CA VAL A 295 -15.65 1.92 -9.52
C VAL A 295 -17.05 2.12 -8.98
N ALA A 296 -18.05 1.81 -9.79
CA ALA A 296 -19.45 1.83 -9.38
C ALA A 296 -20.06 0.45 -9.62
N LEU A 297 -20.85 -0.03 -8.67
CA LEU A 297 -21.65 -1.24 -8.79
C LEU A 297 -23.11 -0.88 -8.63
N ASN A 298 -23.93 -1.27 -9.59
CA ASN A 298 -25.37 -1.19 -9.48
C ASN A 298 -25.91 -2.60 -9.17
N GLU A 299 -26.44 -2.77 -7.96
CA GLU A 299 -26.92 -4.07 -7.48
C GLU A 299 -28.22 -4.51 -8.18
N THR A 300 -29.08 -3.58 -8.61
CA THR A 300 -30.38 -3.89 -9.22
C THR A 300 -30.25 -4.38 -10.66
N SER A 301 -29.36 -3.78 -11.44
CA SER A 301 -29.05 -4.15 -12.83
C SER A 301 -27.87 -5.11 -12.96
N THR A 302 -27.25 -5.51 -11.84
CA THR A 302 -26.07 -6.37 -11.78
C THR A 302 -24.92 -5.92 -12.68
N ARG A 303 -24.67 -4.61 -12.76
CA ARG A 303 -23.62 -4.01 -13.62
C ARG A 303 -22.52 -3.39 -12.80
N LEU A 304 -21.28 -3.62 -13.24
CA LEU A 304 -20.07 -3.03 -12.68
C LEU A 304 -19.44 -2.10 -13.72
N ALA A 305 -19.13 -0.87 -13.32
CA ALA A 305 -18.37 0.08 -14.13
C ALA A 305 -17.03 0.37 -13.47
N VAL A 306 -15.96 0.30 -14.25
CA VAL A 306 -14.58 0.58 -13.82
C VAL A 306 -14.00 1.66 -14.72
N GLY A 307 -13.71 2.82 -14.14
CA GLY A 307 -13.07 3.94 -14.81
C GLY A 307 -11.56 3.84 -14.74
N ASP A 308 -10.90 4.32 -15.79
CA ASP A 308 -9.46 4.53 -15.77
C ASP A 308 -9.09 5.70 -14.85
N ALA A 309 -8.46 5.37 -13.73
CA ALA A 309 -8.10 6.31 -12.68
C ALA A 309 -6.82 7.10 -12.97
N ILE A 310 -5.97 6.61 -13.88
CA ILE A 310 -4.70 7.25 -14.20
C ILE A 310 -4.82 8.04 -15.49
N GLY A 311 -5.61 7.54 -16.45
CA GLY A 311 -5.90 8.22 -17.70
C GLY A 311 -4.62 8.73 -18.36
N GLU A 312 -4.01 7.92 -19.21
CA GLU A 312 -3.03 8.47 -20.16
C GLU A 312 -3.66 9.69 -20.87
N ILE A 313 -2.84 10.69 -21.20
CA ILE A 313 -3.31 11.91 -21.87
C ILE A 313 -4.19 11.49 -23.06
N ASN A 314 -5.48 11.87 -23.03
CA ASN A 314 -6.49 11.54 -24.04
C ASN A 314 -6.83 10.04 -24.21
N ASN A 315 -6.70 9.21 -23.17
CA ASN A 315 -7.13 7.79 -23.21
C ASN A 315 -7.95 7.30 -21.98
N ALA A 316 -8.76 8.16 -21.37
CA ALA A 316 -9.74 7.76 -20.37
C ALA A 316 -10.87 6.90 -20.99
N SER A 317 -11.04 5.70 -20.44
CA SER A 317 -12.14 4.81 -20.80
C SER A 317 -12.82 4.25 -19.56
N ILE A 318 -14.09 3.88 -19.70
CA ILE A 318 -14.85 3.20 -18.65
C ILE A 318 -15.27 1.84 -19.19
N ARG A 319 -14.91 0.78 -18.47
CA ARG A 319 -15.26 -0.60 -18.82
C ARG A 319 -16.48 -1.01 -18.02
N VAL A 320 -17.52 -1.45 -18.72
CA VAL A 320 -18.77 -1.92 -18.10
C VAL A 320 -18.87 -3.43 -18.26
N TYR A 321 -19.10 -4.11 -17.14
CA TYR A 321 -19.22 -5.55 -17.03
C TYR A 321 -20.62 -5.92 -16.55
N ASP A 322 -21.15 -7.01 -17.09
CA ASP A 322 -22.31 -7.70 -16.53
C ASP A 322 -21.82 -8.71 -15.50
N MET A 323 -22.27 -8.57 -14.26
CA MET A 323 -21.88 -9.44 -13.16
C MET A 323 -22.56 -10.80 -13.20
N GLN A 324 -23.67 -10.95 -13.94
CA GLN A 324 -24.35 -12.23 -14.05
C GLN A 324 -23.58 -13.19 -14.97
N GLY A 325 -23.20 -12.72 -16.15
CA GLY A 325 -22.36 -13.46 -17.09
C GLY A 325 -20.86 -13.31 -16.85
N VAL A 326 -20.43 -12.35 -16.02
CA VAL A 326 -19.02 -11.95 -15.84
C VAL A 326 -18.37 -11.61 -17.19
N THR A 327 -19.12 -10.94 -18.06
CA THR A 327 -18.65 -10.56 -19.39
C THR A 327 -18.52 -9.06 -19.50
N LYS A 328 -17.50 -8.61 -20.24
CA LYS A 328 -17.37 -7.20 -20.61
C LYS A 328 -18.46 -6.87 -21.61
N VAL A 329 -19.38 -6.00 -21.22
CA VAL A 329 -20.52 -5.59 -22.04
C VAL A 329 -20.12 -4.43 -22.96
N LYS A 330 -19.36 -3.46 -22.43
CA LYS A 330 -19.03 -2.25 -23.18
C LYS A 330 -17.77 -1.53 -22.72
N VAL A 331 -17.23 -0.73 -23.63
CA VAL A 331 -16.26 0.33 -23.32
C VAL A 331 -16.95 1.66 -23.61
N LEU A 332 -16.96 2.56 -22.64
CA LEU A 332 -17.40 3.93 -22.83
C LEU A 332 -16.16 4.80 -23.00
N ASP A 333 -16.16 5.59 -24.06
CA ASP A 333 -15.07 6.50 -24.35
C ASP A 333 -15.31 7.82 -23.62
N ALA A 334 -14.32 8.26 -22.85
CA ALA A 334 -14.35 9.52 -22.13
C ALA A 334 -13.43 10.58 -22.76
N ASN A 335 -12.84 10.32 -23.93
CA ASN A 335 -11.73 11.11 -24.44
C ASN A 335 -12.07 12.42 -25.13
N GLU A 336 -13.26 12.64 -25.66
CA GLU A 336 -13.59 13.92 -26.29
C GLU A 336 -15.12 14.10 -26.43
N PRO A 337 -15.64 15.35 -26.54
CA PRO A 337 -17.07 15.60 -26.66
C PRO A 337 -17.61 15.22 -28.05
N PRO A 338 -18.90 14.86 -28.17
CA PRO A 338 -19.57 14.84 -29.47
C PRO A 338 -19.69 16.28 -30.01
N GLY A 339 -18.91 16.62 -31.04
CA GLY A 339 -19.23 17.72 -31.96
C GLY A 339 -18.85 19.16 -31.58
N LEU A 340 -17.81 19.38 -30.77
CA LEU A 340 -17.25 20.73 -30.59
C LEU A 340 -16.11 20.97 -31.59
N PRO A 341 -16.18 22.01 -32.46
CA PRO A 341 -15.06 22.39 -33.30
C PRO A 341 -13.92 22.90 -32.41
N SER A 342 -12.69 22.65 -32.84
CA SER A 342 -11.41 23.15 -32.33
C SER A 342 -11.31 24.69 -32.32
N LEU A 343 -12.19 25.37 -31.58
CA LEU A 343 -12.30 26.83 -31.49
C LEU A 343 -11.66 27.43 -30.24
N LEU A 344 -11.22 26.59 -29.29
CA LEU A 344 -10.29 27.01 -28.24
C LEU A 344 -8.92 26.41 -28.58
N GLY A 345 -8.27 27.04 -29.56
CA GLY A 345 -6.88 26.77 -29.93
C GLY A 345 -5.96 27.08 -28.75
N GLY A 346 -5.80 26.10 -27.88
CA GLY A 346 -4.83 26.06 -26.81
C GLY A 346 -4.66 24.60 -26.46
N VAL A 347 -3.57 23.99 -26.96
CA VAL A 347 -3.15 22.64 -26.60
C VAL A 347 -2.79 22.66 -25.12
N SER A 348 -3.79 22.57 -24.26
CA SER A 348 -3.61 22.21 -22.86
C SER A 348 -4.02 20.76 -22.78
N GLU A 349 -3.06 19.88 -22.51
CA GLU A 349 -3.28 18.46 -22.24
C GLU A 349 -4.27 18.34 -21.07
N VAL A 350 -5.57 18.23 -21.38
CA VAL A 350 -6.59 18.05 -20.34
C VAL A 350 -6.51 16.60 -19.92
N VAL A 351 -6.03 16.35 -18.71
CA VAL A 351 -6.04 15.01 -18.11
C VAL A 351 -7.50 14.57 -17.97
N THR A 352 -7.90 13.57 -18.74
CA THR A 352 -9.28 13.07 -18.82
C THR A 352 -9.59 11.96 -17.81
N ALA A 353 -8.65 11.64 -16.92
CA ALA A 353 -8.74 10.57 -15.92
C ALA A 353 -10.07 10.61 -15.14
N ILE A 354 -10.64 9.43 -14.90
CA ILE A 354 -11.91 9.25 -14.22
C ILE A 354 -11.66 9.21 -12.71
N SER A 355 -12.03 10.29 -12.03
CA SER A 355 -11.90 10.39 -10.58
C SER A 355 -12.99 9.61 -9.86
N ALA A 356 -14.20 9.58 -10.43
CA ALA A 356 -15.32 8.87 -9.82
C ALA A 356 -16.47 8.55 -10.79
N LEU A 357 -17.23 7.51 -10.44
CA LEU A 357 -18.37 6.98 -11.19
C LEU A 357 -19.60 6.82 -10.31
N SER A 358 -20.78 6.93 -10.92
CA SER A 358 -22.04 6.58 -10.25
C SER A 358 -23.10 6.15 -11.26
N PHE A 359 -23.78 5.06 -10.96
CA PHE A 359 -24.96 4.64 -11.72
C PHE A 359 -26.19 5.41 -11.26
N SER A 360 -27.14 5.60 -12.18
CA SER A 360 -28.50 5.97 -11.82
C SER A 360 -29.17 4.85 -11.00
N SER A 361 -30.20 5.20 -10.22
CA SER A 361 -30.92 4.24 -9.37
C SER A 361 -31.61 3.13 -10.16
N ASP A 362 -32.01 3.41 -11.40
CA ASP A 362 -32.58 2.43 -12.33
C ASP A 362 -31.52 1.61 -13.09
N GLY A 363 -30.23 1.96 -12.98
CA GLY A 363 -29.13 1.28 -13.69
C GLY A 363 -29.05 1.58 -15.18
N GLU A 364 -29.87 2.52 -15.66
CA GLU A 364 -29.99 2.89 -17.07
C GLU A 364 -29.08 4.07 -17.49
N GLY A 365 -28.44 4.73 -16.53
CA GLY A 365 -27.51 5.83 -16.78
C GLY A 365 -26.23 5.64 -15.99
N LEU A 366 -25.13 6.17 -16.54
CA LEU A 366 -23.85 6.25 -15.86
C LEU A 366 -23.34 7.69 -15.89
N LEU A 367 -22.87 8.15 -14.74
CA LEU A 367 -22.18 9.41 -14.55
C LEU A 367 -20.71 9.14 -14.30
N ALA A 368 -19.85 9.93 -14.92
CA ALA A 368 -18.43 9.98 -14.60
C ALA A 368 -17.99 11.41 -14.35
N PHE A 369 -17.12 11.60 -13.38
CA PHE A 369 -16.49 12.87 -13.06
C PHE A 369 -14.99 12.78 -13.26
N SER A 370 -14.42 13.84 -13.79
CA SER A 370 -12.99 14.06 -13.84
C SER A 370 -12.67 15.34 -13.07
N GLU A 371 -11.90 15.20 -12.00
CA GLU A 371 -11.47 16.31 -11.14
C GLU A 371 -10.56 17.28 -11.90
N HIS A 372 -9.57 16.75 -12.64
CA HIS A 372 -8.63 17.57 -13.41
C HIS A 372 -9.30 18.29 -14.58
N GLY A 373 -10.25 17.64 -15.25
CA GLY A 373 -11.04 18.26 -16.32
C GLY A 373 -12.20 19.12 -15.84
N LEU A 374 -12.50 19.14 -14.52
CA LEU A 374 -13.69 19.73 -13.91
C LEU A 374 -14.96 19.44 -14.74
N MET A 375 -15.14 18.19 -15.13
CA MET A 375 -16.14 17.81 -16.12
C MET A 375 -16.92 16.58 -15.68
N ILE A 376 -18.23 16.64 -15.85
CA ILE A 376 -19.15 15.54 -15.65
C ILE A 376 -19.60 15.04 -17.01
N ARG A 377 -19.37 13.76 -17.24
CA ARG A 377 -19.82 13.03 -18.42
C ARG A 377 -21.01 12.17 -18.05
N TRP A 378 -22.00 12.19 -18.93
CA TRP A 378 -23.24 11.47 -18.76
C TRP A 378 -23.46 10.54 -19.95
N TRP A 379 -23.79 9.30 -19.65
CA TRP A 379 -24.33 8.34 -20.60
C TRP A 379 -25.75 7.98 -20.19
N SER A 380 -26.74 8.31 -21.04
CA SER A 380 -28.12 7.84 -20.88
C SER A 380 -28.28 6.63 -21.79
N LEU A 381 -28.50 5.46 -21.20
CA LEU A 381 -28.30 4.16 -21.83
C LEU A 381 -29.58 3.31 -21.75
N GLY A 382 -30.76 3.92 -21.69
CA GLY A 382 -32.06 3.27 -21.39
C GLY A 382 -32.25 1.86 -21.96
N SER A 383 -33.00 0.99 -21.26
CA SER A 383 -32.94 -0.48 -21.33
C SER A 383 -32.68 -1.12 -22.70
N ALA A 384 -33.39 -0.67 -23.74
CA ALA A 384 -33.24 -1.15 -25.13
C ALA A 384 -31.85 -0.88 -25.77
N TRP A 385 -31.07 0.05 -25.22
CA TRP A 385 -29.75 0.43 -25.68
C TRP A 385 -28.69 -0.60 -25.27
N TRP A 386 -28.75 -1.11 -24.04
CA TRP A 386 -27.86 -2.19 -23.58
C TRP A 386 -28.03 -3.47 -24.38
N GLU A 387 -29.28 -3.84 -24.68
CA GLU A 387 -29.59 -5.01 -25.52
C GLU A 387 -29.16 -4.85 -26.98
N LYS A 388 -29.21 -3.62 -27.53
CA LYS A 388 -28.77 -3.33 -28.90
C LYS A 388 -27.25 -3.28 -29.05
N LEU A 389 -26.51 -2.92 -28.00
CA LEU A 389 -25.06 -2.70 -28.06
C LEU A 389 -24.21 -3.84 -27.51
N SER A 390 -24.81 -4.80 -26.79
CA SER A 390 -24.14 -6.01 -26.29
C SER A 390 -23.48 -6.86 -27.38
N ARG A 391 -23.79 -6.59 -28.66
CA ARG A 391 -23.24 -7.32 -29.81
C ARG A 391 -21.84 -6.87 -30.24
N ASN A 392 -21.34 -5.71 -29.79
CA ASN A 392 -20.04 -5.16 -30.22
C ASN A 392 -19.35 -4.32 -29.12
N LEU A 393 -18.03 -4.44 -28.95
CA LEU A 393 -17.23 -3.68 -27.97
C LEU A 393 -16.78 -2.29 -28.44
N VAL A 394 -17.32 -1.78 -29.56
CA VAL A 394 -16.97 -0.45 -30.09
C VAL A 394 -17.22 0.63 -29.02
N PRO A 395 -16.23 1.49 -28.71
CA PRO A 395 -16.36 2.53 -27.69
C PRO A 395 -17.53 3.49 -27.93
N VAL A 396 -18.24 3.86 -26.87
CA VAL A 396 -19.41 4.76 -26.94
C VAL A 396 -19.11 6.10 -26.29
N GLN A 397 -19.31 7.17 -27.06
CA GLN A 397 -19.13 8.54 -26.60
C GLN A 397 -20.21 8.98 -25.59
N CYS A 398 -19.89 9.97 -24.76
CA CYS A 398 -20.83 10.51 -23.79
C CYS A 398 -22.04 11.18 -24.48
N THR A 399 -23.24 11.00 -23.92
CA THR A 399 -24.46 11.64 -24.40
C THR A 399 -24.48 13.13 -24.07
N LYS A 400 -23.97 13.49 -22.90
CA LYS A 400 -23.95 14.88 -22.41
C LYS A 400 -22.68 15.15 -21.61
N LEU A 401 -22.17 16.36 -21.78
CA LEU A 401 -21.01 16.87 -21.05
C LEU A 401 -21.39 18.14 -20.31
N ILE A 402 -20.97 18.24 -19.04
CA ILE A 402 -21.21 19.39 -18.17
C ILE A 402 -19.88 19.84 -17.58
N PHE A 403 -19.50 21.08 -17.81
CA PHE A 403 -18.34 21.69 -17.14
C PHE A 403 -18.77 22.23 -15.77
N VAL A 404 -17.98 21.91 -14.75
CA VAL A 404 -18.17 22.34 -13.37
C VAL A 404 -17.27 23.55 -13.15
N PRO A 405 -17.81 24.68 -12.65
CA PRO A 405 -16.96 25.82 -12.33
C PRO A 405 -16.00 25.46 -11.18
N PRO A 406 -14.76 25.96 -11.17
CA PRO A 406 -13.87 25.78 -10.04
C PRO A 406 -14.46 26.45 -8.81
N TRP A 407 -14.67 25.68 -7.73
CA TRP A 407 -15.05 26.19 -6.41
C TRP A 407 -13.83 26.31 -5.49
N GLU A 408 -13.92 27.16 -4.46
CA GLU A 408 -12.86 27.32 -3.44
C GLU A 408 -12.53 25.96 -2.81
N GLY A 409 -11.36 25.41 -3.18
CA GLY A 409 -10.88 24.10 -2.72
C GLY A 409 -10.42 23.15 -3.83
N PHE A 410 -10.90 23.31 -5.07
CA PHE A 410 -10.52 22.49 -6.23
C PHE A 410 -10.09 23.37 -7.40
N SER A 411 -8.89 23.95 -7.31
CA SER A 411 -8.22 24.57 -8.45
C SER A 411 -7.17 23.59 -8.98
N PRO A 412 -7.21 23.20 -10.27
CA PRO A 412 -6.22 22.29 -10.87
C PRO A 412 -4.80 22.87 -10.86
N ASN A 413 -4.64 24.17 -10.58
CA ASN A 413 -3.35 24.86 -10.54
C ASN A 413 -2.90 25.27 -9.12
N SER A 414 -3.61 24.88 -8.07
CA SER A 414 -3.21 25.21 -6.70
C SER A 414 -2.31 24.11 -6.13
N THR A 415 -0.99 24.31 -6.26
CA THR A 415 -0.10 23.81 -5.21
C THR A 415 -0.52 24.51 -3.93
N ARG A 416 -1.16 23.77 -3.03
CA ARG A 416 -1.70 24.27 -1.76
C ARG A 416 -0.54 24.63 -0.83
N SER A 417 0.09 25.78 -1.05
CA SER A 417 0.93 26.42 -0.04
C SER A 417 0.03 26.77 1.14
N SER A 418 0.45 26.34 2.32
CA SER A 418 -0.21 26.46 3.61
C SER A 418 -0.89 27.82 3.83
N ILE A 419 -2.20 27.77 4.10
CA ILE A 419 -2.94 28.85 4.77
C ILE A 419 -2.52 28.85 6.25
N MET A 420 -1.35 29.41 6.52
CA MET A 420 -0.93 30.02 7.79
C MET A 420 0.27 30.92 7.46
N GLU A 421 0.00 32.00 6.73
CA GLU A 421 0.96 33.10 6.59
C GLU A 421 0.18 34.40 6.71
N MET A 422 -0.06 34.80 7.97
CA MET A 422 -0.26 36.20 8.33
C MET A 422 0.97 36.60 9.17
N ASP A 423 1.93 37.16 8.44
CA ASP A 423 2.73 38.34 8.75
C ASP A 423 3.17 38.57 10.21
N HIS A 424 4.43 38.19 10.49
CA HIS A 424 5.41 39.16 10.97
C HIS A 424 6.86 38.70 10.71
N ASP A 425 7.61 39.57 10.05
CA ASP A 425 9.04 39.49 9.74
C ASP A 425 9.94 38.96 10.86
N ARG A 426 10.72 37.91 10.56
CA ARG A 426 12.20 37.92 10.61
C ARG A 426 12.80 36.57 10.19
N GLN A 427 13.72 36.64 9.23
CA GLN A 427 14.61 35.59 8.75
C GLN A 427 15.13 34.64 9.85
N ALA A 428 14.87 33.34 9.70
CA ALA A 428 15.81 32.29 10.09
C ALA A 428 15.46 30.95 9.41
N ASN A 429 16.48 30.35 8.79
CA ASN A 429 16.50 29.07 8.08
C ASN A 429 15.76 27.91 8.75
N ALA A 430 14.96 27.16 7.97
CA ALA A 430 14.54 25.80 8.34
C ALA A 430 14.49 24.87 7.11
N LYS A 431 15.56 24.08 6.93
CA LYS A 431 15.54 22.84 6.15
C LYS A 431 14.89 21.75 7.01
N ILE A 432 13.63 21.39 6.72
CA ILE A 432 12.88 20.24 7.26
C ILE A 432 11.90 19.85 6.14
N GLY A 433 11.71 18.63 5.64
CA GLY A 433 12.23 17.29 5.89
C GLY A 433 11.39 16.37 4.98
N ILE A 434 12.04 15.66 4.04
CA ILE A 434 11.41 14.92 2.93
C ILE A 434 10.63 13.65 3.38
N ALA A 435 10.63 13.29 4.67
CA ALA A 435 9.96 12.09 5.17
C ALA A 435 8.48 12.27 5.59
N ARG A 436 7.90 13.49 5.51
CA ARG A 436 6.48 13.74 5.87
C ARG A 436 5.51 13.84 4.69
N ASN A 437 6.00 13.86 3.45
CA ASN A 437 5.15 14.05 2.27
C ASN A 437 4.22 12.85 1.98
N GLY A 438 4.61 11.62 2.31
CA GLY A 438 3.77 10.43 2.08
C GLY A 438 2.43 10.48 2.82
N LYS A 439 2.43 10.87 4.10
CA LYS A 439 1.22 10.93 4.95
C LYS A 439 0.34 12.15 4.68
N LEU A 440 0.92 13.31 4.38
CA LEU A 440 0.15 14.52 4.07
C LEU A 440 -0.52 14.43 2.70
N HIS A 441 0.21 13.92 1.70
CA HIS A 441 -0.41 13.56 0.43
C HIS A 441 -1.46 12.46 0.64
N SER A 442 -1.23 11.46 1.54
CA SER A 442 -2.16 10.36 1.93
C SER A 442 -3.55 10.85 2.40
N LEU A 443 -3.58 11.92 3.19
CA LEU A 443 -4.81 12.56 3.65
C LEU A 443 -5.49 13.39 2.55
N GLN A 444 -4.71 14.06 1.69
CA GLN A 444 -5.24 14.92 0.62
C GLN A 444 -6.07 14.14 -0.41
N PHE A 445 -5.58 13.01 -0.95
CA PHE A 445 -6.37 12.18 -1.89
C PHE A 445 -7.52 11.45 -1.20
N ALA A 446 -7.38 11.05 0.07
CA ALA A 446 -8.48 10.40 0.79
C ALA A 446 -9.62 11.40 1.01
N TYR A 447 -9.27 12.66 1.27
CA TYR A 447 -10.20 13.78 1.32
C TYR A 447 -10.78 14.10 -0.07
N CYS A 448 -9.96 14.21 -1.12
CA CYS A 448 -10.45 14.41 -2.50
C CYS A 448 -11.36 13.27 -2.98
N ILE A 449 -11.05 12.01 -2.63
CA ILE A 449 -11.89 10.84 -2.89
C ILE A 449 -13.22 10.95 -2.16
N PHE A 450 -13.20 11.28 -0.87
CA PHE A 450 -14.38 11.33 -0.04
C PHE A 450 -15.32 12.47 -0.45
N GLU A 451 -14.75 13.64 -0.75
CA GLU A 451 -15.48 14.80 -1.26
C GLU A 451 -15.99 14.56 -2.68
N SER A 452 -15.18 13.98 -3.58
CA SER A 452 -15.63 13.68 -4.96
C SER A 452 -16.72 12.61 -4.99
N ALA A 453 -16.62 11.57 -4.15
CA ALA A 453 -17.62 10.52 -4.06
C ALA A 453 -18.93 11.03 -3.44
N LYS A 454 -18.87 11.87 -2.39
CA LYS A 454 -20.05 12.54 -1.83
C LYS A 454 -20.66 13.51 -2.81
N PHE A 455 -19.84 14.33 -3.46
CA PHE A 455 -20.27 15.32 -4.45
C PHE A 455 -21.02 14.63 -5.59
N ILE A 456 -20.47 13.58 -6.19
CA ILE A 456 -21.12 12.87 -7.28
C ILE A 456 -22.31 12.06 -6.81
N SER A 457 -22.26 11.43 -5.62
CA SER A 457 -23.42 10.71 -5.10
C SER A 457 -24.60 11.68 -4.91
N THR A 458 -24.36 12.82 -4.27
CA THR A 458 -25.36 13.89 -4.08
C THR A 458 -25.82 14.47 -5.42
N LEU A 459 -24.89 14.74 -6.33
CA LEU A 459 -25.19 15.34 -7.63
C LEU A 459 -25.89 14.36 -8.58
N ALA A 460 -25.56 13.07 -8.52
CA ALA A 460 -26.28 12.00 -9.20
C ALA A 460 -27.70 11.90 -8.68
N LEU A 461 -27.90 11.95 -7.36
CA LEU A 461 -29.23 11.91 -6.74
C LEU A 461 -30.08 13.10 -7.20
N ILE A 462 -29.49 14.31 -7.25
CA ILE A 462 -30.18 15.54 -7.67
C ILE A 462 -30.45 15.58 -9.17
N LEU A 463 -29.44 15.32 -10.00
CA LEU A 463 -29.59 15.37 -11.46
C LEU A 463 -30.48 14.24 -11.97
N MET A 464 -30.41 13.03 -11.39
CA MET A 464 -31.21 11.88 -11.83
C MET A 464 -32.65 11.94 -11.33
N GLN A 465 -32.94 12.52 -10.13
CA GLN A 465 -34.32 12.72 -9.68
C GLN A 465 -35.04 13.87 -10.41
N LYS A 466 -34.34 14.92 -10.83
CA LYS A 466 -34.92 16.07 -11.58
C LYS A 466 -34.90 15.91 -13.10
N ALA A 467 -34.26 14.87 -13.64
CA ALA A 467 -34.08 14.69 -15.09
C ALA A 467 -35.35 14.52 -15.94
N PRO A 468 -36.51 13.96 -15.48
CA PRO A 468 -37.63 13.82 -16.40
C PRO A 468 -38.33 15.14 -16.75
N SER A 469 -37.98 16.28 -16.12
CA SER A 469 -38.65 17.57 -16.32
C SER A 469 -37.78 18.72 -16.89
N LEU A 470 -36.49 18.51 -17.10
CA LEU A 470 -35.58 19.56 -17.59
C LEU A 470 -35.06 19.25 -19.00
N GLY A 471 -35.88 19.63 -19.98
CA GLY A 471 -35.43 19.78 -21.36
C GLY A 471 -34.31 20.83 -21.47
N LEU A 472 -33.42 20.61 -22.45
CA LEU A 472 -32.36 21.50 -22.95
C LEU A 472 -32.35 22.94 -22.39
N ALA A 473 -31.74 23.18 -21.23
CA ALA A 473 -31.13 24.46 -20.88
C ALA A 473 -30.42 24.35 -19.53
N ARG A 474 -29.33 25.12 -19.40
CA ARG A 474 -28.56 25.42 -18.17
C ARG A 474 -29.35 25.19 -16.87
N VAL A 475 -28.88 24.26 -16.03
CA VAL A 475 -29.25 24.28 -14.61
C VAL A 475 -28.58 25.53 -14.03
N PRO A 476 -29.34 26.52 -13.50
CA PRO A 476 -28.73 27.71 -12.90
C PRO A 476 -27.93 27.30 -11.65
N CYS A 477 -26.68 27.77 -11.54
CA CYS A 477 -25.79 27.55 -10.39
C CYS A 477 -26.43 27.88 -9.04
N SER A 478 -27.45 28.75 -9.00
CA SER A 478 -28.19 29.09 -7.78
C SER A 478 -28.96 27.91 -7.15
N GLN A 479 -29.21 26.82 -7.89
CA GLN A 479 -29.79 25.59 -7.31
C GLN A 479 -28.75 24.57 -6.82
N LEU A 480 -27.46 24.74 -7.17
CA LEU A 480 -26.35 23.92 -6.68
C LEU A 480 -25.68 24.51 -5.42
N LEU A 481 -25.86 25.81 -5.17
CA LEU A 481 -25.27 26.59 -4.07
C LEU A 481 -26.03 26.49 -2.72
N LEU A 482 -27.09 25.69 -2.64
CA LEU A 482 -27.94 25.58 -1.43
C LEU A 482 -27.94 24.16 -0.87
N ILE A 483 -26.78 23.58 -0.59
CA ILE A 483 -26.69 22.37 0.24
C ILE A 483 -25.43 22.47 1.12
N PRO A 484 -25.51 22.18 2.44
CA PRO A 484 -24.44 22.41 3.41
C PRO A 484 -23.23 21.49 3.25
#